data_AF-A0A1A8RJ94-F1
#
_entry.id   AF-A0A1A8RJ94-F1
#
_cell.length_a   1.000
_cell.length_b   1.000
_cell.length_c   1.000
_cell.angle_alpha   90.00
_cell.angle_beta   90.00
_cell.angle_gamma   90.00
#
_symmetry.space_group_name_H-M   'P 1'
#
loop_
_entity.id
_entity.type
_entity.pdbx_description
1 polymer ?
#
loop_
_entity_poly.entity_id
_entity_poly.type
_entity_poly.pdbx_seq_one_letter_code
_entity_poly.pdbx_strand_id
1 'polypeptide(L)'
;MSSDIVGSIKLKTMLSGMPELRLGLNDRVLFALTGRDKGKTVVMEDVRFHQCVRLSRFESDRTISFIPPDGESELMSYRINTHVKPLIWIESVIEKFSHSRVEIM
;
A
#
# COMPACT_ATOMS: atom_id res chain seq x y z
N MET A 1 -9.33 -17.38 -5.70
CA MET A 1 -8.14 -16.76 -5.09
C MET A 1 -8.25 -15.26 -5.31
N SER A 2 -8.55 -14.48 -4.28
CA SER A 2 -8.36 -13.02 -4.35
C SER A 2 -6.87 -12.74 -4.17
N SER A 3 -6.35 -11.79 -4.92
CA SER A 3 -4.97 -11.32 -4.77
C SER A 3 -5.03 -9.84 -4.44
N ASP A 4 -4.76 -9.53 -3.18
CA ASP A 4 -4.81 -8.18 -2.65
C ASP A 4 -3.45 -7.86 -2.02
N ILE A 5 -2.93 -6.67 -2.30
CA ILE A 5 -1.75 -6.16 -1.61
C ILE A 5 -2.24 -5.28 -0.46
N VAL A 6 -1.90 -5.63 0.77
CA VAL A 6 -2.09 -4.77 1.94
C VAL A 6 -0.75 -4.12 2.27
N GLY A 7 -0.69 -2.80 2.16
CA GLY A 7 0.54 -2.02 2.34
C GLY A 7 0.43 -1.03 3.50
N SER A 8 1.57 -0.67 4.06
CA SER A 8 1.71 0.38 5.08
C SER A 8 2.96 1.21 4.82
N ILE A 9 2.91 2.51 5.09
CA ILE A 9 4.07 3.40 5.07
C ILE A 9 4.44 3.71 6.51
N LYS A 10 5.60 3.22 6.95
CA LYS A 10 6.18 3.51 8.26
C LYS A 10 7.27 4.55 8.12
N LEU A 11 7.32 5.49 9.06
CA LEU A 11 8.29 6.55 9.12
C LEU A 11 9.10 6.44 10.40
N LYS A 12 10.39 6.76 10.30
CA LYS A 12 11.27 7.03 11.44
C LYS A 12 11.74 8.47 11.35
N THR A 13 11.17 9.33 12.18
CA THR A 13 11.40 10.77 12.13
C THR A 13 12.53 11.14 13.09
N MET A 14 13.55 11.80 12.55
CA MET A 14 14.70 12.36 13.27
C MET A 14 14.95 13.78 12.76
N LEU A 15 13.93 14.64 12.87
CA LEU A 15 13.94 16.00 12.35
C LEU A 15 13.91 17.00 13.52
N SER A 16 14.61 18.12 13.39
CA SER A 16 14.59 19.16 14.40
C SER A 16 13.35 20.05 14.26
N GLY A 17 12.77 20.44 15.40
CA GLY A 17 11.58 21.31 15.44
C GLY A 17 10.30 20.57 15.06
N MET A 18 9.37 21.27 14.39
CA MET A 18 8.09 20.72 13.93
C MET A 18 7.87 21.02 12.44
N PRO A 19 8.68 20.43 11.54
CA PRO A 19 8.60 20.72 10.12
C PRO A 19 7.34 20.14 9.49
N GLU A 20 6.71 20.89 8.59
CA GLU A 20 5.64 20.39 7.74
C GLU A 20 6.22 19.60 6.56
N LEU A 21 5.82 18.33 6.46
CA LEU A 21 6.23 17.42 5.40
C LEU A 21 5.12 17.22 4.37
N ARG A 22 5.52 16.86 3.15
CA ARG A 22 4.63 16.45 2.07
C ARG A 22 5.14 15.15 1.47
N LEU A 23 4.26 14.15 1.36
CA LEU A 23 4.56 12.87 0.72
C LEU A 23 3.93 12.83 -0.67
N GLY A 24 4.77 12.69 -1.70
CA GLY A 24 4.33 12.48 -3.08
C GLY A 24 4.29 10.99 -3.42
N LEU A 25 3.17 10.53 -3.96
CA LEU A 25 2.97 9.15 -4.42
C LEU A 25 2.52 9.17 -5.89
N ASN A 26 2.77 8.08 -6.62
CA ASN A 26 2.26 7.85 -7.98
C ASN A 26 0.78 7.41 -7.96
N ASP A 27 -0.06 8.11 -7.20
CA ASP A 27 -1.50 7.88 -7.13
C ASP A 27 -2.15 8.19 -8.50
N ARG A 28 -2.85 7.20 -9.06
CA ARG A 28 -3.56 7.33 -10.32
C ARG A 28 -4.56 8.47 -10.31
N VAL A 29 -5.25 8.69 -9.18
CA VAL A 29 -6.26 9.76 -9.09
C VAL A 29 -5.61 11.14 -9.15
N LEU A 30 -4.51 11.33 -8.41
CA LEU A 30 -3.73 12.57 -8.47
C LEU A 30 -3.17 12.83 -9.88
N PHE A 31 -2.66 11.79 -10.55
CA PHE A 31 -2.08 11.92 -11.89
C PHE A 31 -3.15 12.26 -12.94
N ALA A 32 -4.35 11.68 -12.82
CA ALA A 32 -5.50 12.01 -13.65
C ALA A 32 -5.95 13.47 -13.46
N LEU A 33 -5.97 13.98 -12.23
CA LEU A 33 -6.33 15.37 -11.93
C LEU A 33 -5.29 16.39 -12.46
N THR A 34 -4.02 16.00 -12.50
CA THR A 34 -2.91 16.90 -12.88
C THR A 34 -2.51 16.80 -14.36
N GLY A 35 -3.22 15.99 -15.15
CA GLY A 35 -2.93 15.79 -16.59
C GLY A 35 -1.60 15.09 -16.87
N ARG A 36 -1.03 14.39 -15.88
CA ARG A 36 0.27 13.72 -15.97
C ARG A 36 0.08 12.23 -16.24
N ASP A 37 -0.51 11.86 -17.36
CA ASP A 37 -0.83 10.44 -17.66
C ASP A 37 0.38 9.59 -18.14
N LYS A 38 1.61 10.06 -17.86
CA LYS A 38 2.85 9.39 -18.27
C LYS A 38 3.53 8.73 -17.07
N GLY A 39 3.19 7.48 -16.80
CA GLY A 39 3.90 6.65 -15.82
C GLY A 39 3.12 5.44 -15.33
N LYS A 40 3.79 4.52 -14.63
CA LYS A 40 3.11 3.45 -13.88
C LYS A 40 2.49 4.06 -12.61
N THR A 41 1.16 4.17 -12.59
CA THR A 41 0.39 4.67 -11.45
C THR A 41 -0.23 3.54 -10.64
N VAL A 42 -0.53 3.79 -9.37
CA VAL A 42 -1.19 2.84 -8.47
C VAL A 42 -2.57 3.38 -8.07
N VAL A 43 -3.57 2.51 -8.08
CA VAL A 43 -4.88 2.80 -7.47
C VAL A 43 -4.84 2.27 -6.05
N MET A 44 -4.99 3.17 -5.08
CA MET A 44 -5.03 2.83 -3.66
C MET A 44 -6.49 2.83 -3.18
N GLU A 45 -6.86 1.77 -2.47
CA GLU A 45 -8.16 1.55 -1.84
C GLU A 45 -7.99 1.49 -0.32
N ASP A 46 -9.09 1.66 0.42
CA ASP A 46 -9.15 1.51 1.88
C ASP A 46 -8.06 2.29 2.65
N VAL A 47 -7.71 3.48 2.14
CA VAL A 47 -6.61 4.29 2.69
C VAL A 47 -6.96 4.78 4.08
N ARG A 48 -6.07 4.54 5.05
CA ARG A 48 -6.15 5.07 6.41
C ARG A 48 -4.90 5.88 6.70
N PHE A 49 -5.05 7.01 7.36
CA PHE A 49 -3.96 7.90 7.72
C PHE A 49 -3.78 7.99 9.23
N HIS A 50 -2.54 8.26 9.64
CA HIS A 50 -2.24 8.72 10.98
C HIS A 50 -2.90 10.08 11.24
N GLN A 51 -3.24 10.34 12.50
CA GLN A 51 -3.88 11.58 12.96
C GLN A 51 -3.11 12.87 12.65
N CYS A 52 -1.81 12.77 12.32
CA CYS A 52 -1.00 13.94 11.97
C CYS A 52 -1.18 14.41 10.51
N VAL A 53 -1.91 13.66 9.68
CA VAL A 53 -2.18 14.00 8.28
C VAL A 53 -3.37 14.96 8.17
N ARG A 54 -3.20 16.02 7.38
CA ARG A 54 -4.25 16.99 7.07
C ARG A 54 -5.22 16.41 6.02
N LEU A 55 -6.29 15.73 6.48
CA LEU A 55 -7.29 15.09 5.61
C LEU A 55 -7.92 16.06 4.60
N SER A 56 -8.17 17.32 4.99
CA SER A 56 -8.76 18.34 4.12
C SER A 56 -7.92 18.62 2.86
N ARG A 57 -6.58 18.57 2.97
CA ARG A 57 -5.69 18.71 1.81
C ARG A 57 -5.81 17.51 0.89
N PHE A 58 -5.76 16.31 1.46
CA PHE A 58 -5.90 15.07 0.69
C PHE A 58 -7.24 14.98 -0.06
N GLU A 59 -8.34 15.41 0.55
CA GLU A 59 -9.65 15.46 -0.11
C GLU A 59 -9.69 16.49 -1.25
N SER A 60 -9.01 17.64 -1.08
CA SER A 60 -9.02 18.73 -2.07
C SER A 60 -8.19 18.44 -3.31
N ASP A 61 -6.95 17.96 -3.14
CA ASP A 61 -5.97 17.86 -4.22
C ASP A 61 -5.10 16.60 -4.13
N ARG A 62 -5.50 15.62 -3.31
CA ARG A 62 -4.74 14.38 -3.03
C ARG A 62 -3.35 14.62 -2.42
N THR A 63 -3.06 15.81 -1.87
CA THR A 63 -1.80 16.08 -1.18
C THR A 63 -1.78 15.49 0.24
N ILE A 64 -0.80 14.64 0.52
CA ILE A 64 -0.53 14.14 1.86
C ILE A 64 0.43 15.11 2.55
N SER A 65 -0.10 15.93 3.47
CA SER A 65 0.68 16.89 4.26
C SER A 65 0.50 16.65 5.75
N PHE A 66 1.59 16.67 6.52
CA PHE A 66 1.60 16.32 7.94
C PHE A 66 2.79 16.91 8.68
N ILE A 67 2.67 17.06 9.99
CA ILE A 67 3.80 17.28 10.91
C ILE A 67 4.03 15.95 11.64
N PRO A 68 5.12 15.22 11.36
CA PRO A 68 5.31 13.88 11.92
C PRO A 68 5.55 13.91 13.44
N PRO A 69 5.08 12.89 14.18
CA PRO A 69 5.58 12.64 15.53
C PRO A 69 7.05 12.17 15.50
N ASP A 70 7.75 12.38 16.60
CA ASP A 70 9.12 11.92 16.78
C ASP A 70 9.20 10.39 16.88
N GLY A 71 10.28 9.82 16.36
CA GLY A 71 10.52 8.39 16.41
C GLY A 71 9.76 7.61 15.33
N GLU A 72 9.37 6.37 15.65
CA GLU A 72 8.78 5.44 14.69
C GLU A 72 7.24 5.48 14.75
N SER A 73 6.60 5.65 13.59
CA SER A 73 5.14 5.66 13.47
C SER A 73 4.68 5.11 12.11
N GLU A 74 3.45 4.60 12.05
CA GLU A 74 2.79 4.28 10.78
C GLU A 74 2.06 5.53 10.29
N LEU A 75 2.45 6.04 9.12
CA LEU A 75 1.85 7.22 8.50
C LEU A 75 0.52 6.88 7.82
N MET A 76 0.47 5.77 7.09
CA MET A 76 -0.73 5.35 6.37
C MET A 76 -0.72 3.85 6.08
N SER A 77 -1.92 3.28 5.93
CA SER A 77 -2.15 1.95 5.36
C SER A 77 -3.08 2.04 4.16
N TYR A 78 -2.95 1.10 3.24
CA TYR A 78 -3.70 1.06 1.99
C TYR A 78 -3.85 -0.37 1.48
N ARG A 79 -4.82 -0.59 0.60
CA ARG A 79 -4.97 -1.82 -0.17
C ARG A 79 -4.80 -1.52 -1.66
N ILE A 80 -4.14 -2.41 -2.40
CA ILE A 80 -4.10 -2.38 -3.86
C ILE A 80 -4.78 -3.64 -4.35
N ASN A 81 -5.90 -3.46 -5.03
CA ASN A 81 -6.60 -4.49 -5.75
C ASN A 81 -6.17 -4.45 -7.21
N THR A 82 -5.13 -5.21 -7.54
CA THR A 82 -4.69 -5.35 -8.92
C THR A 82 -4.41 -6.82 -9.20
N HIS A 83 -4.66 -7.25 -10.43
CA HIS A 83 -4.35 -8.59 -10.87
C HIS A 83 -2.82 -8.77 -10.91
N VAL A 84 -2.23 -9.08 -9.77
CA VAL A 84 -0.82 -9.46 -9.69
C VAL A 84 -0.68 -10.95 -9.97
N LYS A 85 0.38 -11.29 -10.70
CA LYS A 85 0.86 -12.68 -10.68
C LYS A 85 1.30 -12.99 -9.24
N PRO A 86 0.96 -14.17 -8.71
CA PRO A 86 1.44 -14.58 -7.40
C PRO A 86 2.97 -14.56 -7.39
N LEU A 87 3.54 -14.02 -6.31
CA LEU A 87 5.00 -13.92 -6.15
C LEU A 87 5.65 -15.30 -6.09
N ILE A 88 4.95 -16.25 -5.48
CA ILE A 88 5.35 -17.65 -5.38
C ILE A 88 4.17 -18.47 -5.89
N TRP A 89 4.43 -19.30 -6.89
CA TRP A 89 3.48 -20.27 -7.40
C TRP A 89 3.89 -21.65 -6.90
N ILE A 90 2.97 -22.32 -6.21
CA ILE A 90 3.17 -23.70 -5.76
C ILE A 90 2.16 -24.55 -6.50
N GLU A 91 2.67 -25.53 -7.23
CA GLU A 91 1.90 -26.60 -7.80
C GLU A 91 2.14 -27.83 -6.92
N SER A 92 1.08 -28.53 -6.54
CA SER A 92 1.20 -29.77 -5.77
C SER A 92 0.25 -30.82 -6.30
N VAL A 93 0.74 -32.05 -6.35
CA VAL A 93 0.03 -33.23 -6.85
C VAL A 93 -0.19 -34.19 -5.69
N ILE A 94 -1.45 -34.57 -5.45
CA ILE A 94 -1.83 -35.50 -4.39
C ILE A 94 -2.13 -36.86 -5.01
N GLU A 95 -1.30 -37.86 -4.73
CA GLU A 95 -1.53 -39.25 -5.12
C GLU A 95 -2.05 -40.06 -3.92
N LYS A 96 -3.22 -40.69 -4.09
CA LYS A 96 -3.85 -41.55 -3.07
C LYS A 96 -3.74 -43.01 -3.47
N PHE A 97 -3.17 -43.82 -2.59
CA PHE A 97 -3.05 -45.26 -2.79
C PHE A 97 -4.21 -46.00 -2.10
N SER A 98 -4.47 -47.25 -2.49
CA SER A 98 -5.64 -48.05 -2.07
C SER A 98 -5.79 -48.32 -0.56
N HIS A 99 -4.77 -48.02 0.24
CA HIS A 99 -4.77 -48.18 1.70
C HIS A 99 -4.58 -46.82 2.40
N SER A 100 -3.84 -46.76 3.51
CA SER A 100 -3.65 -45.53 4.31
C SER A 100 -2.60 -44.55 3.77
N ARG A 101 -1.93 -44.86 2.64
CA ARG A 101 -0.84 -44.03 2.11
C ARG A 101 -1.34 -42.95 1.17
N VAL A 102 -0.91 -41.72 1.44
CA VAL A 102 -1.07 -40.54 0.58
C VAL A 102 0.32 -39.94 0.35
N GLU A 103 0.62 -39.59 -0.90
CA GLU A 103 1.84 -38.88 -1.29
C GLU A 103 1.48 -37.50 -1.82
N ILE A 104 2.24 -36.49 -1.40
CA ILE A 104 2.05 -35.09 -1.79
C ILE A 104 3.38 -34.65 -2.39
N MET A 105 3.40 -34.46 -3.72
CA MET A 105 4.52 -33.95 -4.50
C MET A 105 4.36 -32.46 -4.78
#